data_AF-A0A955PGJ4-F1
#
_entry.id   AF-A0A955PGJ4-F1
#
_cell.length_a   1.000
_cell.length_b   1.000
_cell.length_c   1.000
_cell.angle_alpha   90.00
_cell.angle_beta   90.00
_cell.angle_gamma   90.00
#
_symmetry.space_group_name_H-M   'P 1'
#
loop_
_entity.id
_entity.type
_entity.pdbx_description
1 polymer ?
#
loop_
_entity_poly.entity_id
_entity_poly.type
_entity_poly.pdbx_seq_one_letter_code
_entity_poly.pdbx_strand_id
1 'polypeptide(L)'
;MLCLMVAHAAGAGRLIAIDTSDFALQNALRLGATHAINPKKVADIREAVYDIIPDGPDLIVEAAGPIEAVDMMFNLTRRGTRVNLFGITTPEKFSLEGGPTHFNE
;
A
#
# COMPACT_ATOMS: atom_id res chain seq x y z
N MET A 1 6.91 -9.35 2.20
CA MET A 1 8.34 -8.99 2.03
C MET A 1 8.89 -9.22 0.62
N LEU A 2 8.57 -10.33 -0.07
CA LEU A 2 9.12 -10.59 -1.42
C LEU A 2 8.80 -9.49 -2.45
N CYS A 3 7.53 -9.06 -2.55
CA CYS A 3 7.15 -7.97 -3.47
C CYS A 3 7.92 -6.67 -3.21
N LEU A 4 8.21 -6.38 -1.94
CA LEU A 4 8.99 -5.21 -1.55
C LEU A 4 10.43 -5.30 -2.03
N MET A 5 11.08 -6.45 -1.84
CA MET A 5 12.44 -6.67 -2.32
C MET A 5 12.52 -6.60 -3.85
N VAL A 6 11.52 -7.12 -4.57
CA VAL A 6 11.44 -7.03 -6.03
C VAL A 6 11.28 -5.57 -6.48
N ALA A 7 10.39 -4.80 -5.84
CA ALA A 7 10.21 -3.38 -6.14
C ALA A 7 11.49 -2.58 -5.88
N HIS A 8 12.19 -2.86 -4.78
CA HIS A 8 13.49 -2.26 -4.48
C HIS A 8 14.53 -2.57 -5.56
N ALA A 9 14.67 -3.85 -5.93
CA ALA A 9 15.59 -4.28 -6.97
C ALA A 9 15.25 -3.70 -8.36
N ALA A 10 13.97 -3.44 -8.63
CA ALA A 10 13.49 -2.79 -9.84
C ALA A 10 13.73 -1.26 -9.86
N GLY A 11 14.25 -0.67 -8.78
CA GLY A 11 14.57 0.76 -8.70
C GLY A 11 13.40 1.65 -8.29
N ALA A 12 12.45 1.13 -7.49
CA ALA A 12 11.37 1.96 -6.95
C ALA A 12 11.92 3.16 -6.16
N GLY A 13 11.54 4.39 -6.54
CA GLY A 13 12.06 5.62 -5.93
C GLY A 13 11.56 5.87 -4.50
N ARG A 14 10.23 5.76 -4.30
CA ARG A 14 9.61 5.74 -2.97
C ARG A 14 8.94 4.40 -2.76
N LEU A 15 9.39 3.68 -1.75
CA LEU A 15 8.91 2.35 -1.39
C LEU A 15 8.42 2.38 0.06
N ILE A 16 7.10 2.36 0.24
CA ILE A 16 6.43 2.51 1.53
C ILE A 16 5.89 1.14 1.95
N ALA A 17 6.32 0.64 3.11
CA ALA A 17 5.75 -0.55 3.71
C ALA A 17 4.64 -0.17 4.69
N ILE A 18 3.49 -0.82 4.61
CA ILE A 18 2.38 -0.63 5.55
C ILE A 18 2.05 -1.99 6.17
N ASP A 19 2.15 -2.07 7.49
CA ASP A 19 1.90 -3.31 8.26
C ASP A 19 1.57 -2.95 9.71
N THR A 20 0.74 -3.76 10.37
CA THR A 20 0.42 -3.55 11.80
C THR A 20 1.52 -4.03 12.74
N SER A 21 2.45 -4.86 12.26
CA SER A 21 3.58 -5.40 12.99
C SER A 21 4.81 -4.51 12.85
N ASP A 22 5.22 -3.86 13.94
CA ASP A 22 6.46 -3.08 13.97
C ASP A 22 7.68 -3.93 13.61
N PHE A 23 7.69 -5.22 13.96
CA PHE A 23 8.77 -6.13 13.58
C PHE A 23 8.85 -6.31 12.06
N ALA A 24 7.70 -6.49 11.39
CA ALA A 24 7.65 -6.59 9.93
C ALA A 24 8.14 -5.28 9.28
N LEU A 25 7.70 -4.13 9.80
CA LEU A 25 8.13 -2.81 9.33
C LEU A 25 9.63 -2.58 9.49
N GLN A 26 10.23 -2.95 10.63
CA GLN A 26 11.68 -2.86 10.83
C GLN A 26 12.44 -3.74 9.83
N ASN A 27 11.93 -4.93 9.52
CA ASN A 27 12.51 -5.78 8.48
C ASN A 27 12.32 -5.18 7.09
N ALA A 28 11.17 -4.56 6.79
CA ALA A 28 10.94 -3.89 5.51
C ALA A 28 12.00 -2.80 5.26
N LEU A 29 12.28 -1.97 6.27
CA LEU A 29 13.32 -0.93 6.19
C LEU A 29 14.71 -1.53 5.89
N ARG A 30 15.07 -2.64 6.56
CA ARG A 30 16.33 -3.36 6.27
C ARG A 30 16.39 -3.96 4.87
N LEU A 31 15.23 -4.27 4.28
CA LEU A 31 15.09 -4.89 2.96
C LEU A 31 14.89 -3.89 1.81
N GLY A 32 15.09 -2.59 2.08
CA GLY A 32 15.09 -1.55 1.06
C GLY A 32 13.82 -0.69 1.00
N ALA A 33 12.89 -0.85 1.94
CA ALA A 33 11.81 0.13 2.09
C ALA A 33 12.40 1.49 2.46
N THR A 34 11.91 2.53 1.81
CA THR A 34 12.29 3.92 2.13
C THR A 34 11.52 4.46 3.33
N HIS A 35 10.29 3.98 3.52
CA HIS A 35 9.40 4.40 4.59
C HIS A 35 8.62 3.20 5.10
N ALA A 36 8.17 3.30 6.34
CA ALA A 36 7.37 2.29 7.00
C ALA A 36 6.30 2.97 7.83
N ILE A 37 5.04 2.54 7.68
CA ILE A 37 3.90 3.12 8.40
C ILE A 37 3.15 2.00 9.10
N ASN A 38 2.94 2.16 10.41
CA ASN A 38 2.03 1.33 11.15
C ASN A 38 0.65 2.00 11.17
N PRO A 39 -0.39 1.45 10.51
CA PRO A 39 -1.70 2.09 10.44
C PRO A 39 -2.35 2.23 11.83
N LYS A 40 -1.90 1.48 12.84
CA LYS A 40 -2.38 1.61 14.24
C LYS A 40 -1.79 2.82 14.98
N LYS A 41 -0.81 3.50 14.40
CA LYS A 41 -0.06 4.60 15.04
C LYS A 41 -0.24 5.95 14.34
N VAL A 42 -1.10 6.01 13.33
CA VAL A 42 -1.44 7.23 12.59
C VAL A 42 -2.95 7.45 12.69
N ALA A 43 -3.37 8.72 12.66
CA ALA A 43 -4.79 9.06 12.69
C ALA A 43 -5.46 8.77 11.34
N ASP A 44 -4.80 9.14 10.24
CA ASP A 44 -5.24 8.88 8.88
C ASP A 44 -4.07 8.30 8.06
N ILE A 45 -4.26 7.08 7.54
CA ILE A 45 -3.25 6.40 6.73
C ILE A 45 -3.08 7.02 5.35
N ARG A 46 -4.14 7.59 4.78
CA ARG A 46 -4.09 8.26 3.48
C ARG A 46 -3.27 9.53 3.60
N GLU A 47 -3.55 10.37 4.58
CA GLU A 47 -2.75 11.56 4.86
C GLU A 47 -1.27 11.20 5.06
N ALA A 48 -0.98 10.22 5.92
CA ALA A 48 0.40 9.79 6.19
C ALA A 48 1.15 9.27 4.94
N VAL A 49 0.46 8.60 4.02
CA VAL A 49 1.05 8.17 2.74
C VAL A 49 1.26 9.38 1.82
N TYR A 50 0.28 10.26 1.71
CA TYR A 50 0.32 11.40 0.80
C TYR A 50 1.31 12.48 1.28
N ASP A 51 1.62 12.57 2.57
CA ASP A 51 2.73 13.41 3.06
C ASP A 51 4.10 12.97 2.51
N ILE A 52 4.26 11.66 2.24
CA ILE A 52 5.50 11.09 1.70
C ILE A 52 5.52 11.16 0.17
N ILE A 53 4.35 10.93 -0.45
CA ILE A 53 4.13 10.96 -1.89
C ILE A 53 2.90 11.83 -2.21
N PRO A 54 3.05 13.16 -2.33
CA PRO A 54 1.92 14.09 -2.48
C PRO A 54 1.01 13.81 -3.68
N ASP A 55 1.59 13.32 -4.77
CA ASP A 55 0.82 12.93 -5.95
C ASP A 55 0.10 11.59 -5.74
N GLY A 56 0.39 10.82 -4.69
CA GLY A 56 -0.16 9.48 -4.45
C GLY A 56 0.58 8.35 -5.19
N PRO A 57 0.25 7.09 -4.88
CA PRO A 57 1.00 5.93 -5.34
C PRO A 57 0.80 5.60 -6.83
N ASP A 58 1.89 5.29 -7.53
CA ASP A 58 1.84 4.75 -8.90
C ASP A 58 1.43 3.27 -8.94
N LEU A 59 1.86 2.51 -7.93
CA LEU A 59 1.62 1.08 -7.78
C LEU A 59 1.35 0.76 -6.31
N ILE A 60 0.30 -0.02 -6.05
CA ILE A 60 0.06 -0.65 -4.74
C ILE A 60 0.01 -2.16 -4.92
N VAL A 61 0.71 -2.88 -4.04
CA VAL A 61 0.66 -4.35 -3.96
C VAL A 61 0.14 -4.72 -2.58
N GLU A 62 -1.11 -5.19 -2.52
CA GLU A 62 -1.71 -5.74 -1.31
C GLU A 62 -1.28 -7.20 -1.21
N ALA A 63 -0.52 -7.54 -0.16
CA ALA A 63 0.05 -8.87 0.06
C ALA A 63 -0.07 -9.32 1.53
N ALA A 64 -0.91 -8.65 2.33
CA ALA A 64 -1.22 -9.00 3.71
C ALA A 64 -2.42 -9.95 3.76
N GLY A 65 -3.48 -9.65 3.01
CA GLY A 65 -4.66 -10.50 2.82
C GLY A 65 -5.96 -10.11 3.52
N PRO A 66 -5.97 -9.47 4.71
CA PRO A 66 -7.22 -9.05 5.36
C PRO A 66 -8.00 -8.01 4.53
N ILE A 67 -9.34 -8.08 4.58
CA ILE A 67 -10.21 -7.15 3.86
C ILE A 67 -9.92 -5.67 4.19
N GLU A 68 -9.51 -5.37 5.42
CA GLU A 68 -9.17 -4.01 5.84
C GLU A 68 -7.95 -3.48 5.08
N ALA A 69 -7.00 -4.35 4.71
CA ALA A 69 -5.85 -3.98 3.89
C ALA A 69 -6.26 -3.72 2.43
N VAL A 70 -7.26 -4.45 1.93
CA VAL A 70 -7.84 -4.27 0.60
C VAL A 70 -8.59 -2.95 0.49
N ASP A 71 -9.45 -2.65 1.46
CA ASP A 71 -10.18 -1.38 1.53
C ASP A 71 -9.21 -0.20 1.65
N MET A 72 -8.19 -0.33 2.50
CA MET A 72 -7.11 0.65 2.62
C MET A 72 -6.36 0.85 1.29
N MET A 73 -6.00 -0.23 0.57
CA MET A 73 -5.36 -0.14 -0.74
C MET A 73 -6.20 0.73 -1.69
N PHE A 74 -7.51 0.49 -1.78
CA PHE A 74 -8.37 1.24 -2.69
C PHE A 74 -8.56 2.69 -2.25
N ASN A 75 -8.66 2.99 -0.95
CA ASN A 75 -8.72 4.36 -0.45
C ASN A 75 -7.43 5.17 -0.74
N LEU A 76 -6.28 4.50 -0.88
CA LEU A 76 -5.03 5.14 -1.25
C LEU A 76 -4.91 5.44 -2.75
N THR A 77 -5.75 4.83 -3.60
CA THR A 77 -5.67 5.01 -5.05
C THR A 77 -6.00 6.42 -5.49
N ARG A 78 -5.37 6.82 -6.58
CA ARG A 78 -5.72 7.98 -7.40
C ARG A 78 -5.85 7.54 -8.85
N ARG A 79 -6.19 8.48 -9.73
CA ARG A 79 -6.15 8.23 -11.16
C ARG A 79 -4.77 7.74 -11.61
N GLY A 80 -4.77 6.62 -12.32
CA GLY A 80 -3.55 5.99 -12.83
C GLY A 80 -2.79 5.11 -11.83
N THR A 81 -3.23 5.00 -10.57
CA THR A 81 -2.69 4.01 -9.65
C THR A 81 -2.96 2.61 -10.18
N ARG A 82 -1.91 1.81 -10.32
CA ARG A 82 -2.02 0.38 -10.64
C ARG A 82 -2.15 -0.38 -9.32
N VAL A 83 -3.11 -1.27 -9.22
CA VAL A 83 -3.29 -2.13 -8.05
C VAL A 83 -3.00 -3.58 -8.39
N ASN A 84 -2.31 -4.28 -7.49
CA ASN A 84 -2.14 -5.72 -7.51
C ASN A 84 -2.67 -6.28 -6.20
N LEU A 85 -3.80 -6.99 -6.28
CA LEU A 85 -4.41 -7.69 -5.16
C LEU A 85 -3.88 -9.12 -5.13
N PHE A 86 -2.90 -9.37 -4.27
CA PHE A 86 -2.18 -10.65 -4.18
C PHE A 86 -2.54 -11.42 -2.92
N GLY A 87 -2.84 -10.73 -1.81
CA GLY A 87 -2.86 -11.32 -0.47
C GLY A 87 -4.12 -12.09 -0.07
N ILE A 88 -5.24 -11.97 -0.79
CA ILE A 88 -6.50 -12.62 -0.37
C ILE A 88 -6.37 -14.15 -0.50
N THR A 89 -6.37 -14.85 0.63
CA THR A 89 -6.32 -16.33 0.70
C THR A 89 -7.66 -16.96 1.12
N THR A 90 -8.68 -16.15 1.38
CA THR A 90 -10.00 -16.55 1.90
C THR A 90 -11.12 -16.07 0.97
N PRO A 91 -12.29 -16.75 0.93
CA PRO A 91 -13.43 -16.29 0.13
C PRO A 91 -14.01 -14.99 0.70
N GLU A 92 -13.58 -13.86 0.14
CA GLU A 92 -13.98 -12.52 0.57
C GLU A 92 -14.50 -11.69 -0.61
N LYS A 93 -15.25 -10.63 -0.28
CA LYS A 93 -15.78 -9.67 -1.25
C LYS A 93 -15.43 -8.27 -0.78
N PHE A 94 -14.96 -7.44 -1.70
CA PHE A 94 -14.78 -6.01 -1.48
C PHE A 94 -15.63 -5.22 -2.47
N SER A 95 -15.89 -3.96 -2.15
CA SER A 95 -16.53 -3.01 -3.06
C SER A 95 -15.49 -2.01 -3.56
N LEU A 96 -15.56 -1.66 -4.84
CA LEU A 96 -14.68 -0.66 -5.44
C LEU A 96 -15.52 0.43 -6.10
N GLU A 97 -15.30 1.67 -5.68
CA GLU A 97 -15.80 2.83 -6.40
C GLU A 97 -14.89 3.10 -7.60
N GLY A 98 -15.39 2.82 -8.81
CA GLY A 98 -14.59 3.01 -10.03
C GLY A 98 -14.25 4.46 -10.36
N GLY A 99 -14.99 5.44 -9.80
CA GLY A 99 -14.77 6.87 -10.03
C GLY A 99 -13.35 7.31 -9.66
N PRO A 100 -12.96 7.27 -8.37
CA PRO A 100 -11.62 7.65 -7.90
C PRO A 100 -10.45 6.94 -8.58
N THR A 101 -10.66 5.69 -9.05
CA THR A 101 -9.61 4.89 -9.68
C THR A 101 -9.50 5.14 -11.20
N HIS A 102 -10.61 5.48 -11.88
CA HIS A 102 -10.66 5.53 -13.34
C HIS A 102 -10.94 6.92 -13.93
N PHE A 103 -11.83 7.71 -13.33
CA PHE A 103 -12.36 8.93 -13.96
C PHE A 103 -12.19 10.22 -13.17
N ASN A 104 -12.23 10.16 -11.83
CA ASN A 104 -12.18 11.37 -10.99
C ASN A 104 -10.72 11.78 -10.74
N GLU A 105 -10.45 13.08 -10.87
CA GLU A 105 -9.32 13.77 -10.23
C GLU A 105 -9.78 14.32 -8.88
#